data_AF-A0AAW7XBH9-F1
#
_entry.id   AF-A0AAW7XBH9-F1
#
_cell.length_a   1.000
_cell.length_b   1.000
_cell.length_c   1.000
_cell.angle_alpha   90.00
_cell.angle_beta   90.00
_cell.angle_gamma   90.00
#
_symmetry.space_group_name_H-M   'P 1'
#
loop_
_entity.id
_entity.type
_entity.pdbx_description
1 polymer ?
#
loop_
_entity_poly.entity_id
_entity_poly.type
_entity_poly.pdbx_seq_one_letter_code
_entity_poly.pdbx_strand_id
1 'polypeptide(L)'
;MSSEVGVVNIEPEDIESHGRLEPGKMFLVDMNEGKIIGDEEIKNKIVSERPYKEWLNKNSLRLKDVPNDNKNCPIETLDVRTRQRLYNYTIE
;
A
#
# COMPACT_ATOMS: atom_id res chain seq x y z
N MET A 1 1.40 -21.72 16.19
CA MET A 1 2.15 -20.54 15.72
C MET A 1 2.64 -19.79 16.96
N SER A 2 3.92 -19.42 17.00
CA SER A 2 4.52 -18.70 18.14
C SER A 2 5.49 -17.65 17.61
N SER A 3 5.78 -16.63 18.42
CA SER A 3 6.81 -15.63 18.12
C SER A 3 8.21 -16.23 18.05
N GLU A 4 8.38 -17.45 18.57
CA GLU A 4 9.65 -18.17 18.67
C GLU A 4 9.53 -19.61 18.15
N VAL A 5 10.66 -20.20 17.78
CA VAL A 5 10.76 -21.61 17.35
C VAL A 5 11.07 -22.48 18.56
N GLY A 6 10.56 -23.71 18.60
CA GLY A 6 10.85 -24.68 19.67
C GLY A 6 9.93 -24.56 20.90
N VAL A 7 8.82 -23.83 20.79
CA VAL A 7 7.84 -23.68 21.89
C VAL A 7 7.01 -24.96 22.11
N VAL A 8 6.94 -25.85 21.11
CA VAL A 8 6.23 -27.13 21.18
C VAL A 8 7.16 -28.23 20.69
N ASN A 9 7.24 -29.32 21.44
CA ASN A 9 7.98 -30.51 21.05
C ASN A 9 7.14 -31.36 20.09
N ILE A 10 7.65 -31.53 18.87
CA ILE A 10 7.04 -32.31 17.78
C ILE A 10 8.19 -33.10 17.14
N GLU A 11 7.96 -34.38 16.85
CA GLU A 11 8.98 -35.21 16.19
C GLU A 11 9.22 -34.70 14.76
N PRO A 12 10.48 -34.63 14.27
CA PRO A 12 10.78 -34.10 12.94
C PRO A 12 10.08 -34.83 11.79
N GLU A 13 9.78 -36.11 11.99
CA GLU A 13 9.09 -36.98 11.02
C GLU A 13 7.63 -36.57 10.78
N ASP A 14 7.01 -35.88 11.75
CA ASP A 14 5.62 -35.41 11.68
C ASP A 14 5.51 -33.98 11.12
N ILE A 15 6.62 -33.34 10.72
CA ILE A 15 6.65 -31.96 10.23
C ILE A 15 6.59 -31.95 8.70
N GLU A 16 5.42 -31.63 8.13
CA GLU A 16 5.26 -31.47 6.68
C GLU A 16 5.96 -30.21 6.14
N SER A 17 5.87 -29.10 6.87
CA SER A 17 6.52 -27.85 6.48
C SER A 17 6.93 -27.01 7.68
N HIS A 18 8.06 -26.30 7.55
CA HIS A 18 8.60 -25.41 8.58
C HIS A 18 8.98 -24.06 7.95
N GLY A 19 8.44 -22.98 8.49
CA GLY A 19 8.64 -21.64 7.94
C GLY A 19 8.23 -20.53 8.90
N ARG A 20 8.39 -19.29 8.45
CA ARG A 20 7.99 -18.07 9.18
C ARG A 20 7.12 -17.19 8.30
N LEU A 21 6.35 -16.29 8.92
CA LEU A 21 5.69 -15.22 8.17
C LEU A 21 6.74 -14.22 7.66
N GLU A 22 6.67 -13.96 6.36
CA GLU A 22 7.45 -12.93 5.68
C GLU A 22 6.61 -11.64 5.59
N PRO A 23 7.24 -10.45 5.41
CA PRO A 23 6.52 -9.21 5.25
C PRO A 23 5.45 -9.28 4.16
N GLY A 24 4.19 -9.06 4.55
CA GLY A 24 3.05 -9.06 3.63
C GLY A 24 2.51 -10.44 3.24
N LYS A 25 3.04 -11.54 3.78
CA LYS A 25 2.44 -12.88 3.64
C LYS A 25 1.44 -13.16 4.76
N MET A 26 0.37 -13.86 4.44
CA MET A 26 -0.63 -14.33 5.39
C MET A 26 -1.08 -15.77 5.12
N PHE A 27 -1.71 -16.40 6.10
CA PHE A 27 -2.45 -17.64 5.93
C PHE A 27 -3.66 -17.61 6.85
N LEU A 28 -4.66 -18.42 6.54
CA LEU A 28 -5.90 -18.55 7.30
C LEU A 28 -6.16 -20.03 7.54
N VAL A 29 -6.55 -20.39 8.75
CA VAL A 29 -7.03 -21.74 9.05
C VAL A 29 -8.55 -21.70 9.04
N ASP A 30 -9.15 -22.33 8.03
CA ASP A 30 -10.60 -22.52 8.00
C ASP A 30 -10.96 -23.79 8.77
N MET A 31 -11.58 -23.62 9.93
CA MET A 31 -11.97 -24.73 10.80
C MET A 31 -13.20 -25.49 10.29
N ASN A 32 -14.02 -24.89 9.42
CA ASN A 32 -15.19 -25.55 8.85
C ASN A 32 -14.79 -26.47 7.70
N GLU A 33 -13.90 -25.99 6.83
CA GLU A 33 -13.36 -26.77 5.70
C GLU A 33 -12.18 -27.65 6.09
N GLY A 34 -11.60 -27.44 7.28
CA GLY A 34 -10.44 -28.19 7.77
C GLY A 34 -9.16 -27.92 6.97
N LYS A 35 -9.04 -26.74 6.36
CA LYS A 35 -7.98 -26.40 5.40
C LYS A 35 -7.15 -25.19 5.87
N ILE A 36 -5.84 -25.27 5.62
CA ILE A 36 -4.95 -24.11 5.70
C ILE A 36 -4.96 -23.42 4.33
N ILE A 37 -5.47 -22.20 4.30
CA ILE A 37 -5.56 -21.35 3.12
C ILE A 37 -4.32 -20.45 3.09
N GLY A 38 -3.54 -20.56 2.01
CA GLY A 38 -2.31 -19.78 1.83
C GLY A 38 -2.56 -18.34 1.37
N ASP A 39 -1.47 -17.57 1.34
CA ASP A 39 -1.46 -16.14 1.01
C ASP A 39 -2.14 -15.80 -0.32
N GLU A 40 -1.77 -16.50 -1.39
CA GLU A 40 -2.29 -16.23 -2.74
C GLU A 40 -3.78 -16.55 -2.84
N GLU A 41 -4.24 -17.63 -2.23
CA GLU A 41 -5.65 -18.03 -2.27
C GLU A 41 -6.53 -17.00 -1.53
N ILE A 42 -6.07 -16.51 -0.38
CA ILE A 42 -6.75 -15.44 0.37
C ILE A 42 -6.83 -14.16 -0.48
N LYS A 43 -5.69 -13.72 -1.02
CA LYS A 43 -5.61 -12.48 -1.80
C LYS A 43 -6.44 -12.58 -3.08
N ASN A 44 -6.38 -13.70 -3.78
CA ASN A 44 -7.16 -13.91 -5.01
C ASN A 44 -8.66 -13.87 -4.74
N LYS A 45 -9.12 -14.50 -3.65
CA LYS A 45 -10.53 -14.41 -3.24
C LYS A 45 -10.95 -12.95 -3.09
N ILE A 46 -10.23 -12.17 -2.29
CA ILE A 46 -10.56 -10.75 -2.02
C ILE A 46 -10.46 -9.88 -3.28
N VAL A 47 -9.38 -9.99 -4.04
CA VAL A 47 -9.13 -9.16 -5.24
C VAL A 47 -10.17 -9.42 -6.34
N SER A 48 -10.74 -10.63 -6.39
CA SER A 48 -11.77 -11.00 -7.37
C SER A 48 -13.19 -10.59 -6.99
N GLU A 49 -13.46 -10.18 -5.74
CA GLU A 49 -14.81 -9.82 -5.31
C GLU A 49 -15.40 -8.63 -6.07
N ARG A 50 -14.55 -7.70 -6.52
CA ARG A 50 -14.97 -6.44 -7.14
C ARG A 50 -14.00 -6.01 -8.25
N PRO A 51 -14.45 -5.25 -9.25
CA PRO A 51 -13.60 -4.78 -10.34
C PRO A 51 -12.75 -3.56 -9.92
N TYR A 52 -11.88 -3.72 -8.91
CA TYR A 52 -11.09 -2.63 -8.31
C TYR A 52 -10.27 -1.86 -9.35
N LYS A 53 -9.71 -2.56 -10.34
CA LYS A 53 -8.94 -1.94 -11.43
C LYS A 53 -9.79 -0.97 -12.26
N GLU A 54 -11.04 -1.33 -12.55
CA GLU A 54 -11.94 -0.45 -13.28
C GLU A 54 -12.28 0.79 -12.47
N TRP A 55 -12.51 0.64 -11.17
CA TRP A 55 -12.83 1.76 -10.28
C TRP A 55 -11.68 2.76 -10.20
N LEU A 56 -10.45 2.26 -10.09
CA LEU A 56 -9.26 3.10 -10.13
C LEU A 56 -9.14 3.84 -11.46
N ASN A 57 -9.33 3.15 -12.58
CA ASN A 57 -9.23 3.78 -13.90
C ASN A 57 -10.33 4.83 -14.13
N LYS A 58 -11.55 4.61 -13.62
CA LYS A 58 -12.68 5.52 -13.80
C LYS A 58 -12.64 6.73 -12.88
N ASN A 59 -12.10 6.58 -11.67
CA ASN A 59 -12.22 7.59 -10.60
C ASN A 59 -10.89 8.20 -10.16
N SER A 60 -9.75 7.74 -10.69
CA SER A 60 -8.44 8.30 -10.36
C SER A 60 -7.92 9.13 -11.52
N LEU A 61 -7.69 10.43 -11.27
CA LEU A 61 -6.95 11.31 -12.16
C LEU A 61 -5.55 11.51 -11.58
N ARG A 62 -4.52 11.16 -12.34
CA ARG A 62 -3.14 11.41 -11.92
C ARG A 62 -2.78 12.84 -12.29
N LEU A 63 -2.33 13.63 -11.31
CA LEU A 63 -1.97 15.04 -11.52
C LEU A 63 -0.89 15.23 -12.60
N LYS A 64 0.03 14.27 -12.75
CA LYS A 64 1.06 14.29 -13.80
C LYS A 64 0.50 14.21 -15.23
N ASP A 65 -0.72 13.68 -15.38
CA ASP A 65 -1.40 13.52 -16.67
C ASP A 65 -2.31 14.73 -16.96
N VAL A 66 -2.44 15.66 -16.01
CA VAL A 66 -3.18 16.92 -16.19
C VAL A 66 -2.30 17.91 -16.95
N PRO A 67 -2.71 18.38 -18.14
CA PRO A 67 -1.94 19.37 -18.87
C PRO A 67 -1.87 20.65 -18.05
N ASN A 68 -0.66 21.19 -17.89
CA ASN A 68 -0.50 22.55 -17.40
C ASN A 68 -1.11 23.48 -18.45
N ASP A 69 -2.14 24.24 -18.09
CA ASP A 69 -2.83 25.11 -19.05
C ASP A 69 -1.98 26.30 -19.50
N ASN A 70 -0.75 26.44 -18.96
CA ASN A 70 0.18 27.53 -19.21
C ASN A 70 -0.53 28.90 -19.17
N LYS A 71 -1.63 29.01 -18.41
CA LYS A 71 -2.23 30.32 -18.16
C LYS A 71 -1.15 31.10 -17.46
N ASN A 72 -0.79 32.23 -18.06
CA ASN A 72 0.11 33.17 -17.45
C ASN A 72 -0.45 33.46 -16.06
N CYS A 73 0.37 33.21 -15.03
CA CYS A 73 0.08 33.76 -13.72
C CYS A 73 -0.22 35.26 -13.89
N PRO A 74 -1.19 35.81 -13.14
CA PRO A 74 -1.44 37.24 -13.18
C PRO A 74 -0.11 37.99 -13.06
N ILE A 75 0.09 38.99 -13.92
CA ILE A 75 1.32 39.79 -13.90
C ILE A 75 1.32 40.55 -12.59
N GLU A 76 2.24 40.18 -11.72
CA GLU A 76 2.37 40.75 -10.39
C GLU A 76 3.06 42.11 -10.50
N THR A 77 2.41 43.13 -9.95
CA THR A 77 2.88 44.53 -10.04
C THR A 77 3.93 44.85 -8.98
N LEU A 78 3.96 44.08 -7.89
CA LEU A 78 4.91 44.24 -6.80
C LEU A 78 6.21 43.49 -7.09
N ASP A 79 7.33 44.14 -6.78
CA ASP A 79 8.65 43.52 -6.85
C ASP A 79 8.75 42.25 -5.98
N VAL A 80 9.50 41.27 -6.48
CA VAL A 80 9.64 39.95 -5.85
C VAL A 80 10.21 40.07 -4.43
N ARG A 81 11.17 40.97 -4.18
CA ARG A 81 11.77 41.13 -2.84
C ARG A 81 10.77 41.70 -1.85
N THR A 82 9.92 42.62 -2.30
CA THR A 82 8.84 43.17 -1.47
C THR A 82 7.86 42.08 -1.05
N ARG A 83 7.48 41.20 -1.99
CA ARG A 83 6.59 40.06 -1.69
C ARG A 83 7.24 39.04 -0.76
N GLN A 84 8.51 38.71 -0.99
CA GLN A 84 9.26 37.84 -0.10
C GLN A 84 9.26 38.38 1.33
N ARG A 85 9.49 39.68 1.52
CA ARG A 85 9.39 40.32 2.84
C ARG A 85 7.98 40.30 3.43
N LEU A 86 6.94 40.58 2.63
CA LEU A 86 5.54 40.54 3.09
C LEU A 86 5.11 39.15 3.57
N TYR A 87 5.62 38.09 2.93
CA TYR A 87 5.35 36.70 3.30
C TYR A 87 6.45 36.08 4.17
N ASN A 88 7.32 36.91 4.78
CA ASN A 88 8.39 36.49 5.68
C ASN A 88 9.37 35.45 5.10
N TYR A 89 9.58 35.43 3.79
CA TYR A 89 10.69 34.69 3.20
C TYR A 89 12.02 35.36 3.54
N THR A 90 12.90 34.61 4.19
CA THR A 90 14.26 35.02 4.53
C THR A 90 15.28 34.26 3.71
N ILE A 91 16.46 34.85 3.55
CA ILE A 91 17.62 34.12 3.02
C ILE A 91 18.19 33.36 4.23
N GLU A 92 18.08 32.03 4.22
CA GLU A 92 18.87 31.15 5.09
C GLU A 92 20.23 30.84 4.44
#